data_AF-A0A0U3I4S9-F1
#
_entry.id   AF-A0A0U3I4S9-F1
#
_cell.length_a   1.000
_cell.length_b   1.000
_cell.length_c   1.000
_cell.angle_alpha   90.00
_cell.angle_beta   90.00
_cell.angle_gamma   90.00
#
_symmetry.space_group_name_H-M   'P 1'
#
loop_
_entity.id
_entity.type
_entity.pdbx_description
1 polymer ?
#
loop_
_entity_poly.entity_id
_entity_poly.type
_entity_poly.pdbx_seq_one_letter_code
_entity_poly.pdbx_strand_id
1 'polypeptide(L)'
;MSQTVHNLGAYGAVVLAKDFSKDFINAFEHINQRDGVKITPLAGQSQLVNGTNYAFYCLVEPVVAPDVAKVNKLEVIVIHALDGKYTETAERVLSRPVLVPPIGSFDGVALRDDFTEAEQAAAEQIESLVGVHYDILAAQQQVVAGLNFVFYSVVKPATRNGQAFFAEIEAHRNLEGRLENFNLIPVKP
;
A
#
# COMPACT_ATOMS: atom_id res chain seq x y z
N MET A 1 18.08 -16.38 -14.08
CA MET A 1 17.69 -15.17 -14.84
C MET A 1 16.17 -15.20 -15.00
N SER A 2 15.44 -14.41 -14.21
CA SER A 2 13.98 -14.32 -14.29
C SER A 2 13.61 -13.36 -15.41
N GLN A 3 12.93 -13.83 -16.44
CA GLN A 3 12.35 -12.95 -17.45
C GLN A 3 11.13 -12.27 -16.83
N THR A 4 11.29 -10.99 -16.47
CA THR A 4 10.17 -10.11 -16.16
C THR A 4 9.29 -10.06 -17.40
N VAL A 5 8.13 -10.70 -17.34
CA VAL A 5 7.16 -10.66 -18.43
C VAL A 5 6.64 -9.23 -18.52
N HIS A 6 7.20 -8.45 -19.46
CA HIS A 6 6.67 -7.14 -19.81
C HIS A 6 5.39 -7.34 -20.63
N ASN A 7 4.25 -7.48 -19.95
CA ASN A 7 2.95 -7.50 -20.59
C ASN A 7 2.69 -6.12 -21.22
N LEU A 8 2.74 -6.03 -22.55
CA LEU A 8 2.26 -4.86 -23.28
C LEU A 8 0.77 -4.67 -22.95
N GLY A 9 0.41 -3.50 -22.42
CA GLY A 9 -0.97 -3.10 -22.18
C GLY A 9 -1.55 -3.43 -20.80
N ALA A 10 -0.88 -4.20 -19.92
CA ALA A 10 -1.34 -4.44 -18.54
C ALA A 10 -0.22 -4.19 -17.51
N TYR A 11 -0.58 -3.77 -16.30
CA TYR A 11 0.39 -3.66 -15.22
C TYR A 11 0.98 -5.03 -14.87
N GLY A 12 2.31 -5.06 -14.77
CA GLY A 12 3.11 -6.21 -14.35
C GLY A 12 3.04 -6.45 -12.84
N ALA A 13 3.81 -7.41 -12.35
CA ALA A 13 3.74 -7.83 -10.94
C ALA A 13 4.09 -6.68 -10.00
N VAL A 14 3.42 -6.63 -8.85
CA VAL A 14 3.80 -5.72 -7.77
C VAL A 14 5.13 -6.18 -7.16
N VAL A 15 6.05 -5.23 -7.01
CA VAL A 15 7.39 -5.38 -6.45
C VAL A 15 7.45 -4.55 -5.16
N LEU A 16 8.09 -5.07 -4.12
CA LEU A 16 8.30 -4.35 -2.88
C LEU A 16 9.36 -3.25 -3.06
N ALA A 17 9.26 -2.16 -2.30
CA ALA A 17 10.20 -1.03 -2.41
C ALA A 17 11.66 -1.43 -2.22
N LYS A 18 11.93 -2.38 -1.31
CA LYS A 18 13.28 -2.93 -1.09
C LYS A 18 13.88 -3.64 -2.32
N ASP A 19 13.03 -4.06 -3.25
CA ASP A 19 13.38 -4.83 -4.45
C ASP A 19 13.27 -3.96 -5.73
N PHE A 20 13.16 -2.64 -5.60
CA PHE A 20 13.07 -1.73 -6.74
C PHE A 20 14.31 -1.77 -7.62
N SER A 21 14.07 -1.85 -8.94
CA SER A 21 15.13 -1.65 -9.93
C SER A 21 15.55 -0.18 -10.00
N LYS A 22 16.68 0.08 -10.66
CA LYS A 22 17.14 1.45 -10.93
C LYS A 22 16.07 2.30 -11.63
N ASP A 23 15.28 1.68 -12.52
CA ASP A 23 14.23 2.41 -13.25
C ASP A 23 13.07 2.83 -12.34
N PHE A 24 12.65 1.96 -11.41
CA PHE A 24 11.68 2.32 -10.38
C PHE A 24 12.19 3.43 -9.47
N ILE A 25 13.47 3.36 -9.06
CA ILE A 25 14.09 4.40 -8.22
C ILE A 25 14.11 5.75 -8.95
N ASN A 26 14.60 5.78 -10.19
CA ASN A 26 14.64 7.00 -11.00
C ASN A 26 13.25 7.61 -11.21
N ALA A 27 12.25 6.77 -11.48
CA ALA A 27 10.87 7.21 -11.61
C ALA A 27 10.35 7.80 -10.28
N PHE A 28 10.57 7.11 -9.16
CA PHE A 28 10.11 7.58 -7.85
C PHE A 28 10.75 8.91 -7.41
N GLU A 29 12.03 9.14 -7.72
CA GLU A 29 12.73 10.40 -7.43
C GLU A 29 12.03 11.65 -8.02
N HIS A 30 11.18 11.47 -9.04
CA HIS A 30 10.36 12.54 -9.61
C HIS A 30 9.10 12.84 -8.79
N ILE A 31 8.52 11.86 -8.09
CA ILE A 31 7.39 12.07 -7.16
C ILE A 31 7.87 12.70 -5.86
N ASN A 32 9.06 12.33 -5.36
CA ASN A 32 9.54 12.72 -4.04
C ASN A 32 9.87 14.24 -3.88
N GLN A 33 9.41 15.07 -4.82
CA GLN A 33 9.61 16.52 -4.87
C GLN A 33 8.37 17.31 -4.45
N ARG A 34 7.29 16.65 -3.98
CA ARG A 34 6.07 17.35 -3.54
C ARG A 34 6.32 18.11 -2.23
N ASP A 35 6.10 19.41 -2.26
CA ASP A 35 6.25 20.27 -1.10
C ASP A 35 5.25 19.93 0.02
N GLY A 36 5.71 20.02 1.27
CA GLY A 36 4.85 19.86 2.45
C GLY A 36 4.47 18.41 2.78
N VAL A 37 5.00 17.42 2.06
CA VAL A 37 4.79 16.00 2.36
C VAL A 37 6.10 15.22 2.24
N LYS A 38 6.24 14.16 3.04
CA LYS A 38 7.25 13.12 2.85
C LYS A 38 6.57 11.90 2.25
N ILE A 39 7.05 11.46 1.09
CA ILE A 39 6.48 10.33 0.36
C ILE A 39 7.45 9.16 0.47
N THR A 40 6.97 8.02 0.95
CA THR A 40 7.75 6.79 1.09
C THR A 40 7.09 5.69 0.25
N PRO A 41 7.78 5.10 -0.74
CA PRO A 41 7.19 4.03 -1.54
C PRO A 41 7.21 2.73 -0.72
N LEU A 42 6.10 2.00 -0.72
CA LEU A 42 5.98 0.69 -0.06
C LEU A 42 6.08 -0.44 -1.08
N ALA A 43 5.44 -0.24 -2.23
CA ALA A 43 5.47 -1.16 -3.35
C ALA A 43 5.24 -0.42 -4.67
N GLY A 44 5.47 -1.08 -5.80
CA GLY A 44 5.22 -0.50 -7.10
C GLY A 44 5.02 -1.55 -8.19
N GLN A 45 4.44 -1.14 -9.30
CA GLN A 45 4.31 -1.95 -10.50
C GLN A 45 4.46 -1.07 -11.74
N SER A 46 4.78 -1.68 -12.88
CA SER A 46 4.96 -0.96 -14.13
C SER A 46 4.15 -1.57 -15.26
N GLN A 47 3.83 -0.75 -16.26
CA GLN A 47 3.10 -1.14 -17.46
C GLN A 47 3.84 -0.55 -18.67
N LEU A 48 4.20 -1.41 -19.61
CA LEU A 48 4.81 -0.97 -20.86
C LEU A 48 3.73 -0.47 -21.83
N VAL A 49 3.86 0.79 -22.27
CA VAL A 49 2.98 1.50 -23.20
C VAL A 49 3.85 2.22 -24.25
N ASN A 50 3.40 3.34 -24.83
CA ASN A 50 4.31 4.28 -25.50
C ASN A 50 5.13 5.02 -24.42
N GLY A 51 6.23 4.40 -23.98
CA GLY A 51 6.90 4.71 -22.72
C GLY A 51 6.54 3.71 -21.63
N THR A 52 6.68 4.09 -20.37
CA THR A 52 6.36 3.20 -19.23
C THR A 52 5.52 3.94 -18.19
N ASN A 53 4.40 3.36 -17.79
CA ASN A 53 3.69 3.81 -16.59
C ASN A 53 4.30 3.10 -15.38
N TYR A 54 4.58 3.84 -14.32
CA TYR A 54 4.95 3.34 -13.00
C TYR A 54 3.86 3.73 -12.02
N ALA A 55 3.27 2.76 -11.33
CA ALA A 55 2.34 2.99 -10.24
C ALA A 55 3.03 2.66 -8.93
N PHE A 56 3.08 3.63 -8.02
CA PHE A 56 3.67 3.51 -6.69
C PHE A 56 2.59 3.54 -5.62
N TYR A 57 2.65 2.58 -4.70
CA TYR A 57 1.84 2.57 -3.49
C TYR A 57 2.66 3.20 -2.37
N CYS A 58 2.26 4.40 -1.96
CA CYS A 58 3.08 5.27 -1.13
C CYS A 58 2.41 5.57 0.20
N LEU A 59 3.19 5.55 1.27
CA LEU A 59 2.86 6.29 2.48
C LEU A 59 3.14 7.77 2.22
N VAL A 60 2.15 8.61 2.52
CA VAL A 60 2.26 10.07 2.44
C VAL A 60 2.12 10.64 3.84
N GLU A 61 3.20 11.21 4.34
CA GLU A 61 3.30 11.80 5.68
C GLU A 61 3.30 13.34 5.55
N PRO A 62 2.29 14.05 6.07
CA PRO A 62 2.26 15.49 5.97
C PRO A 62 3.30 16.15 6.89
N VAL A 63 3.98 17.18 6.37
CA VAL A 63 4.85 18.05 7.16
C VAL A 63 3.98 19.11 7.82
N VAL A 64 3.65 18.90 9.09
CA VAL A 64 2.80 19.79 9.90
C VAL A 64 3.56 20.37 11.09
N ALA A 65 3.04 21.45 11.66
CA ALA A 65 3.57 22.04 12.89
C ALA A 65 3.54 21.04 14.08
N PRO A 66 4.42 21.18 15.10
CA PRO A 66 4.58 20.19 16.17
C PRO A 66 3.31 19.84 16.97
N ASP A 67 2.32 20.73 16.98
CA ASP A 67 1.06 20.63 17.71
C ASP A 67 -0.13 20.19 16.83
N VAL A 68 0.10 19.99 15.54
CA VAL A 68 -0.92 19.53 14.60
C VAL A 68 -0.81 18.01 14.45
N ALA A 69 -1.94 17.31 14.59
CA ALA A 69 -1.99 15.87 14.41
C ALA A 69 -1.53 15.47 13.00
N LYS A 70 -0.52 14.60 12.92
CA LYS A 70 -0.07 14.00 11.66
C LYS A 70 -1.01 12.87 11.30
N VAL A 71 -1.70 13.04 10.17
CA VAL A 71 -2.54 11.99 9.59
C VAL A 71 -1.85 11.45 8.35
N ASN A 72 -1.14 10.35 8.54
CA ASN A 72 -0.53 9.62 7.42
C ASN A 72 -1.62 9.00 6.55
N LYS A 73 -1.39 9.01 5.24
CA LYS A 73 -2.29 8.44 4.25
C LYS A 73 -1.55 7.44 3.37
N LEU A 74 -2.32 6.57 2.73
CA LEU A 74 -1.82 5.72 1.67
C LEU A 74 -2.37 6.22 0.34
N GLU A 75 -1.49 6.40 -0.64
CA GLU A 75 -1.84 6.86 -1.98
C GLU A 75 -1.29 5.91 -3.03
N VAL A 76 -1.97 5.80 -4.16
CA VAL A 76 -1.39 5.30 -5.40
C VAL A 76 -1.10 6.48 -6.32
N ILE A 77 0.15 6.58 -6.77
CA ILE A 77 0.63 7.65 -7.62
C ILE A 77 1.18 7.03 -8.91
N VAL A 78 0.70 7.49 -10.06
CA VAL A 78 1.07 6.96 -11.37
C VAL A 78 1.89 7.99 -12.14
N ILE A 79 3.11 7.61 -12.53
CA ILE A 79 3.99 8.40 -13.39
C ILE A 79 4.09 7.74 -14.76
N HIS A 80 3.97 8.54 -15.81
CA HIS A 80 4.37 8.15 -17.16
C HIS A 80 5.78 8.64 -17.47
N ALA A 81 6.65 7.72 -17.92
CA ALA A 81 8.00 8.00 -18.34
C ALA A 81 8.14 7.82 -19.87
N LEU A 82 8.62 8.85 -20.56
CA LEU A 82 8.86 8.83 -22.01
C LEU A 82 10.03 9.76 -22.35
N ASP A 83 11.02 9.24 -23.09
CA ASP A 83 12.18 10.01 -23.57
C ASP A 83 12.91 10.81 -22.47
N GLY A 84 13.05 10.21 -21.29
CA GLY A 84 13.70 10.83 -20.12
C GLY A 84 12.87 11.89 -19.39
N LYS A 85 11.61 12.11 -19.83
CA LYS A 85 10.64 12.94 -19.11
C LYS A 85 9.72 12.07 -18.27
N TYR A 86 9.33 12.60 -17.11
CA TYR A 86 8.41 11.96 -16.19
C TYR A 86 7.23 12.90 -15.95
N THR A 87 6.03 12.36 -15.96
CA THR A 87 4.80 13.14 -15.78
C THR A 87 3.87 12.37 -14.87
N GLU A 88 3.43 12.99 -13.77
CA GLU A 88 2.36 12.43 -12.96
C GLU A 88 1.05 12.44 -13.75
N THR A 89 0.39 11.29 -13.82
CA THR A 89 -0.80 11.07 -14.66
C THR A 89 -2.03 10.72 -13.83
N ALA A 90 -1.85 10.18 -12.64
CA ALA A 90 -2.95 9.90 -11.71
C ALA A 90 -2.44 9.89 -10.27
N GLU A 91 -3.34 10.27 -9.37
CA GLU A 91 -3.18 10.18 -7.92
C GLU A 91 -4.51 9.74 -7.32
N ARG A 92 -4.46 8.82 -6.36
CA ARG A 92 -5.66 8.39 -5.63
C ARG A 92 -5.31 8.00 -4.20
N VAL A 93 -6.02 8.60 -3.24
CA VAL A 93 -5.99 8.18 -1.83
C VAL A 93 -6.67 6.81 -1.70
N LEU A 94 -5.95 5.86 -1.11
CA LEU A 94 -6.42 4.50 -0.80
C LEU A 94 -6.90 4.40 0.65
N SER A 95 -6.24 5.12 1.55
CA SER A 95 -6.53 5.03 3.00
C SER A 95 -7.93 5.51 3.37
N ARG A 96 -8.52 4.88 4.38
CA ARG A 96 -9.78 5.31 4.98
C ARG A 96 -9.64 6.72 5.58
N PRO A 97 -10.69 7.55 5.52
CA PRO A 97 -10.63 8.91 6.05
C PRO A 97 -10.48 8.90 7.59
N VAL A 98 -9.67 9.82 8.07
CA VAL A 98 -9.43 10.06 9.50
C VAL A 98 -10.09 11.37 9.88
N LEU A 99 -10.96 11.35 10.90
CA LEU A 99 -11.57 12.56 11.44
C LEU A 99 -10.77 13.04 12.64
N VAL A 100 -10.71 14.36 12.83
CA VAL A 100 -10.07 14.97 14.00
C VAL A 100 -11.09 15.88 14.68
N PRO A 101 -11.58 15.55 15.90
CA PRO A 101 -11.20 14.40 16.74
C PRO A 101 -11.80 13.04 16.26
N PRO A 102 -11.13 11.91 16.52
CA PRO A 102 -11.39 10.63 15.86
C PRO A 102 -12.48 9.77 16.52
N ILE A 103 -13.64 10.33 16.89
CA ILE A 103 -14.69 9.51 17.52
C ILE A 103 -15.27 8.54 16.48
N GLY A 104 -14.87 7.26 16.59
CA GLY A 104 -15.34 6.20 15.70
C GLY A 104 -14.81 6.30 14.27
N SER A 105 -13.75 7.08 13.99
CA SER A 105 -13.07 7.06 12.69
C SER A 105 -11.89 6.09 12.70
N PHE A 106 -11.35 5.79 11.52
CA PHE A 106 -10.05 5.14 11.43
C PHE A 106 -8.94 6.07 11.96
N ASP A 107 -7.89 5.45 12.47
CA ASP A 107 -6.60 6.09 12.77
C ASP A 107 -5.82 6.38 11.48
N GLY A 108 -4.75 7.16 11.61
CA GLY A 108 -3.77 7.36 10.53
C GLY A 108 -3.09 6.06 10.12
N VAL A 109 -2.53 6.02 8.91
CA VAL A 109 -1.81 4.84 8.42
C VAL A 109 -0.53 4.61 9.24
N ALA A 110 -0.42 3.44 9.85
CA ALA A 110 0.78 2.94 10.52
C ALA A 110 1.57 2.01 9.58
N LEU A 111 2.90 2.11 9.60
CA LEU A 111 3.78 1.15 8.92
C LEU A 111 3.96 -0.11 9.75
N ARG A 112 4.37 -1.20 9.11
CA ARG A 112 4.60 -2.51 9.75
C ARG A 112 5.41 -2.43 11.05
N ASP A 113 6.43 -1.58 11.08
CA ASP A 113 7.33 -1.41 12.24
C ASP A 113 6.68 -0.60 13.38
N ASP A 114 5.61 0.13 13.09
CA ASP A 114 4.87 0.99 14.02
C ASP A 114 3.53 0.36 14.47
N PHE A 115 3.30 -0.92 14.14
CA PHE A 115 2.06 -1.60 14.52
C PHE A 115 1.89 -1.68 16.03
N THR A 116 0.66 -1.43 16.46
CA THR A 116 0.20 -1.78 17.81
C THR A 116 0.21 -3.30 18.00
N GLU A 117 0.19 -3.76 19.26
CA GLU A 117 0.07 -5.18 19.58
C GLU A 117 -1.16 -5.84 18.92
N ALA A 118 -2.26 -5.08 18.80
CA ALA A 118 -3.49 -5.57 18.21
C ALA A 118 -3.38 -5.75 16.69
N GLU A 119 -2.74 -4.79 16.00
CA GLU A 119 -2.44 -4.86 14.57
C GLU A 119 -1.43 -5.97 14.28
N GLN A 120 -0.39 -6.09 15.09
CA GLN A 120 0.62 -7.16 14.98
C GLN A 120 -0.03 -8.55 15.06
N ALA A 121 -0.83 -8.79 16.09
CA ALA A 121 -1.47 -10.09 16.29
C ALA A 121 -2.45 -10.44 15.15
N ALA A 122 -3.19 -9.44 14.66
CA ALA A 122 -4.10 -9.63 13.53
C ALA A 122 -3.33 -9.90 12.22
N ALA A 123 -2.24 -9.17 11.96
CA ALA A 123 -1.39 -9.37 10.81
C ALA A 123 -0.78 -10.78 10.78
N GLU A 124 -0.23 -11.25 11.90
CA GLU A 124 0.34 -12.60 12.02
C GLU A 124 -0.71 -13.69 11.77
N GLN A 125 -1.95 -13.50 12.25
CA GLN A 125 -3.03 -14.44 12.00
C GLN A 125 -3.40 -14.49 10.51
N ILE A 126 -3.43 -13.35 9.82
CA ILE A 126 -3.69 -13.26 8.36
C ILE A 126 -2.54 -13.90 7.57
N GLU A 127 -1.29 -13.62 7.92
CA GLU A 127 -0.09 -14.17 7.27
C GLU A 127 0.03 -15.70 7.45
N SER A 128 -0.62 -16.26 8.48
CA SER A 128 -0.69 -17.71 8.71
C SER A 128 -1.67 -18.46 7.80
N LEU A 129 -2.51 -17.75 7.04
CA LEU A 129 -3.50 -18.36 6.15
C LEU A 129 -2.84 -19.12 5.00
N VAL A 130 -3.24 -20.37 4.81
CA VAL A 130 -2.64 -21.26 3.81
C VAL A 130 -3.06 -20.88 2.38
N GLY A 131 -2.13 -20.99 1.43
CA GLY A 131 -2.39 -20.88 -0.02
C GLY A 131 -2.16 -19.50 -0.62
N VAL A 132 -1.89 -18.50 0.22
CA VAL A 132 -1.53 -17.14 -0.19
C VAL A 132 -0.44 -16.63 0.74
N HIS A 133 0.58 -15.96 0.19
CA HIS A 133 1.55 -15.25 0.99
C HIS A 133 1.22 -13.76 0.99
N TYR A 134 1.19 -13.16 2.18
CA TYR A 134 0.91 -11.74 2.38
C TYR A 134 2.17 -11.07 2.90
N ASP A 135 2.64 -10.03 2.22
CA ASP A 135 3.57 -9.06 2.80
C ASP A 135 2.74 -7.88 3.28
N ILE A 136 2.30 -7.88 4.53
CA ILE A 136 1.55 -6.74 5.10
C ILE A 136 2.53 -5.58 5.32
N LEU A 137 2.24 -4.41 4.75
CA LEU A 137 3.16 -3.26 4.74
C LEU A 137 2.70 -2.13 5.65
N ALA A 138 1.39 -1.94 5.76
CA ALA A 138 0.78 -0.86 6.52
C ALA A 138 -0.63 -1.26 7.00
N ALA A 139 -1.15 -0.54 7.99
CA ALA A 139 -2.47 -0.76 8.54
C ALA A 139 -3.16 0.56 8.92
N GLN A 140 -4.49 0.51 9.01
CA GLN A 140 -5.30 1.42 9.82
C GLN A 140 -6.18 0.58 10.73
N GLN A 141 -6.47 1.10 11.92
CA GLN A 141 -7.43 0.51 12.84
C GLN A 141 -8.57 1.48 13.15
N GLN A 142 -9.68 0.95 13.62
CA GLN A 142 -10.82 1.71 14.11
C GLN A 142 -11.43 0.98 15.31
N VAL A 143 -11.59 1.70 16.43
CA VAL A 143 -12.22 1.17 17.64
C VAL A 143 -13.74 1.13 17.47
N VAL A 144 -14.32 -0.06 17.61
CA VAL A 144 -15.77 -0.33 17.57
C VAL A 144 -16.14 -1.29 18.71
N ALA A 145 -17.19 -2.10 18.57
CA ALA A 145 -17.38 -3.29 19.41
C ALA A 145 -16.34 -4.37 19.05
N GLY A 146 -15.08 -4.11 19.41
CA GLY A 146 -13.90 -4.81 18.87
C GLY A 146 -13.01 -3.84 18.10
N LEU A 147 -12.29 -4.35 17.09
CA LEU A 147 -11.42 -3.55 16.23
C LEU A 147 -11.70 -3.88 14.77
N ASN A 148 -11.92 -2.85 13.94
CA ASN A 148 -11.81 -3.02 12.50
C ASN A 148 -10.37 -2.71 12.09
N PHE A 149 -9.84 -3.52 11.19
CA PHE A 149 -8.55 -3.33 10.57
C PHE A 149 -8.69 -3.21 9.06
N VAL A 150 -7.84 -2.37 8.49
CA VAL A 150 -7.59 -2.28 7.06
C VAL A 150 -6.10 -2.42 6.86
N PHE A 151 -5.65 -3.60 6.41
CA PHE A 151 -4.25 -3.84 6.07
C PHE A 151 -4.00 -3.60 4.59
N TYR A 152 -2.82 -3.07 4.28
CA TYR A 152 -2.36 -2.86 2.91
C TYR A 152 -1.18 -3.79 2.65
N SER A 153 -1.35 -4.67 1.67
CA SER A 153 -0.46 -5.82 1.50
C SER A 153 -0.10 -6.07 0.03
N VAL A 154 1.11 -6.57 -0.19
CA VAL A 154 1.42 -7.30 -1.42
C VAL A 154 1.02 -8.75 -1.24
N VAL A 155 0.12 -9.20 -2.10
CA VAL A 155 -0.40 -10.56 -2.12
C VAL A 155 0.34 -11.34 -3.19
N LYS A 156 0.99 -12.44 -2.79
CA LYS A 156 1.69 -13.38 -3.67
C LYS A 156 0.91 -14.70 -3.71
N PRO A 157 0.14 -14.97 -4.79
CA PRO A 157 -0.59 -16.22 -4.90
C PRO A 157 0.37 -17.42 -4.94
N ALA A 158 0.03 -18.52 -4.26
CA ALA A 158 0.84 -19.73 -4.31
C ALA A 158 0.78 -20.48 -5.66
N THR A 159 -0.10 -20.05 -6.57
CA THR A 159 -0.25 -20.64 -7.90
C THR A 159 0.90 -20.29 -8.83
N ARG A 160 1.36 -21.25 -9.65
CA ARG A 160 2.53 -21.13 -10.52
C ARG A 160 2.49 -19.97 -11.54
N ASN A 161 1.30 -19.48 -11.88
CA ASN A 161 1.07 -18.37 -12.82
C ASN A 161 0.47 -17.13 -12.12
N GLY A 162 0.41 -17.14 -10.79
CA GLY A 162 -0.15 -16.03 -10.02
C GLY A 162 0.79 -14.84 -10.03
N GLN A 163 0.28 -13.70 -10.47
CA GLN A 163 1.02 -12.45 -10.43
C GLN A 163 0.81 -11.78 -9.07
N ALA A 164 1.88 -11.28 -8.45
CA ALA A 164 1.76 -10.51 -7.22
C ALA A 164 0.96 -9.23 -7.48
N PHE A 165 0.03 -8.90 -6.58
CA PHE A 165 -0.81 -7.72 -6.67
C PHE A 165 -0.91 -7.01 -5.32
N PHE A 166 -1.28 -5.74 -5.34
CA PHE A 166 -1.50 -4.97 -4.12
C PHE A 166 -2.97 -5.10 -3.71
N ALA A 167 -3.23 -5.26 -2.42
CA ALA A 167 -4.58 -5.41 -1.93
C ALA A 167 -4.79 -4.68 -0.61
N GLU A 168 -6.03 -4.27 -0.43
CA GLU A 168 -6.60 -3.96 0.86
C GLU A 168 -7.16 -5.26 1.47
N ILE A 169 -6.92 -5.47 2.75
CA ILE A 169 -7.46 -6.57 3.54
C ILE A 169 -8.27 -5.97 4.69
N GLU A 170 -9.58 -6.07 4.59
CA GLU A 170 -10.48 -5.70 5.67
C GLU A 170 -10.66 -6.89 6.61
N ALA A 171 -10.54 -6.65 7.91
CA ALA A 171 -10.76 -7.66 8.93
C ALA A 171 -11.39 -7.06 10.18
N HIS A 172 -12.25 -7.83 10.86
CA HIS A 172 -12.81 -7.45 12.15
C HIS A 172 -12.26 -8.37 13.24
N ARG A 173 -11.76 -7.81 14.33
CA ARG A 173 -11.41 -8.55 15.54
C ARG A 173 -12.48 -8.32 16.60
N ASN A 174 -13.17 -9.39 16.96
CA ASN A 174 -14.23 -9.33 17.96
C ASN A 174 -13.66 -9.16 19.39
N LEU A 175 -14.55 -8.98 20.38
CA LEU A 175 -14.17 -8.80 21.78
C LEU A 175 -13.50 -10.03 22.42
N GLU A 176 -13.63 -11.21 21.80
CA GLU A 176 -12.94 -12.44 22.22
C GLU A 176 -11.55 -12.58 21.56
N GLY A 177 -11.15 -11.59 20.75
CA GLY A 177 -9.85 -11.53 20.09
C GLY A 177 -9.75 -12.34 18.80
N ARG A 178 -10.86 -12.89 18.27
CA ARG A 178 -10.88 -13.68 17.03
C ARG A 178 -11.07 -12.77 15.81
N LEU A 179 -10.37 -13.06 14.72
CA LEU A 179 -10.63 -12.45 13.43
C LEU A 179 -11.88 -13.04 12.76
N GLU A 180 -12.70 -12.15 12.25
CA GLU A 180 -13.96 -12.36 11.53
C GLU A 180 -14.02 -11.42 10.32
N ASN A 181 -14.94 -11.69 9.39
CA ASN A 181 -15.23 -10.83 8.23
C ASN A 181 -13.98 -10.41 7.45
N PHE A 182 -13.27 -11.39 6.90
CA PHE A 182 -12.09 -11.18 6.07
C PHE A 182 -12.50 -10.89 4.63
N ASN A 183 -12.12 -9.72 4.12
CA ASN A 183 -12.34 -9.36 2.72
C ASN A 183 -11.04 -8.90 2.07
N LEU A 184 -10.70 -9.52 0.93
CA LEU A 184 -9.52 -9.19 0.15
C LEU A 184 -9.94 -8.39 -1.09
N ILE A 185 -9.51 -7.14 -1.16
CA ILE A 185 -9.91 -6.19 -2.20
C ILE A 185 -8.65 -5.81 -3.01
N PRO A 186 -8.47 -6.34 -4.23
CA PRO A 186 -7.36 -5.95 -5.08
C PRO A 186 -7.41 -4.45 -5.43
N VAL A 187 -6.27 -3.76 -5.28
CA VAL A 187 -6.11 -2.36 -5.64
C VAL A 187 -5.53 -2.27 -7.04
N LYS A 188 -6.21 -1.51 -7.90
CA LYS A 188 -5.73 -1.18 -9.24
C LYS A 188 -5.10 0.23 -9.24
N PRO A 189 -4.03 0.46 -10.02
CA PRO A 189 -3.54 1.80 -10.32
C PRO A 189 -4.61 2.67 -10.97
#